data_AF-A0A1V5KT86-F1
#
_entry.id   AF-A0A1V5KT86-F1
#
_cell.length_a   1.000
_cell.length_b   1.000
_cell.length_c   1.000
_cell.angle_alpha   90.00
_cell.angle_beta   90.00
_cell.angle_gamma   90.00
#
_symmetry.space_group_name_H-M   'P 1'
#
loop_
_entity.id
_entity.type
_entity.pdbx_description
1 polymer ?
#
loop_
_entity_poly.entity_id
_entity_poly.type
_entity_poly.pdbx_seq_one_letter_code
_entity_poly.pdbx_strand_id
1 'polypeptide(L)'
;MLVDDSERELYRKLTRVQEQAGVLLEQQNYQTLLGAIATLQQPLDIFFNSVMVMVEDERLRANRLALLAELAALVQRVADLSIIAGVSK
;
A
#
# COMPACT_ATOMS: atom_id res chain seq x y z
N MET A 1 10.63 -13.11 -6.49
CA MET A 1 9.61 -13.69 -7.40
C MET A 1 8.32 -13.69 -6.60
N LEU A 2 7.31 -12.93 -7.03
CA LEU A 2 5.98 -12.98 -6.42
C LEU A 2 5.34 -14.30 -6.84
N VAL A 3 4.92 -15.12 -5.89
CA VAL A 3 4.51 -16.50 -6.18
C VAL A 3 3.01 -16.57 -6.38
N ASP A 4 2.27 -15.75 -5.64
CA ASP A 4 0.81 -15.73 -5.67
C ASP A 4 0.26 -14.61 -6.57
N ASP A 5 -0.92 -14.84 -7.16
CA ASP A 5 -1.58 -13.81 -7.99
C ASP A 5 -2.07 -12.63 -7.15
N SER A 6 -2.45 -12.85 -5.89
CA SER A 6 -2.85 -11.77 -4.97
C SER A 6 -1.67 -10.87 -4.59
N GLU A 7 -0.46 -11.44 -4.41
CA GLU A 7 0.80 -10.69 -4.22
C GLU A 7 1.09 -9.78 -5.41
N ARG A 8 0.94 -10.32 -6.62
CA ARG A 8 1.19 -9.59 -7.88
C ARG A 8 0.19 -8.47 -8.09
N GLU A 9 -1.07 -8.71 -7.78
CA GLU A 9 -2.12 -7.71 -7.90
C GLU A 9 -1.97 -6.59 -6.87
N LEU A 10 -1.65 -6.94 -5.61
CA LEU A 10 -1.37 -5.96 -4.56
C LEU A 10 -0.16 -5.10 -4.95
N TYR A 11 0.94 -5.72 -5.40
CA TYR A 11 2.13 -4.99 -5.83
C TYR A 11 1.84 -4.05 -7.00
N ARG A 12 1.14 -4.52 -8.04
CA ARG A 12 0.77 -3.71 -9.21
C ARG A 12 -0.07 -2.50 -8.82
N LYS A 13 -1.08 -2.69 -7.97
CA LYS A 13 -1.92 -1.59 -7.48
C LYS A 13 -1.12 -0.63 -6.60
N LEU A 14 -0.26 -1.15 -5.73
CA LEU A 14 0.61 -0.34 -4.88
C LEU A 14 1.53 0.57 -5.71
N THR A 15 2.24 0.03 -6.71
CA THR A 15 3.09 0.83 -7.60
C THR A 15 2.30 1.94 -8.28
N ARG A 16 1.11 1.64 -8.79
CA ARG A 16 0.27 2.64 -9.46
C ARG A 16 -0.18 3.74 -8.52
N VAL A 17 -0.56 3.40 -7.28
CA VAL A 17 -0.95 4.40 -6.28
C VAL A 17 0.26 5.22 -5.85
N GLN A 18 1.46 4.64 -5.74
CA GLN A 18 2.69 5.39 -5.43
C GLN A 18 3.03 6.43 -6.51
N GLU A 19 2.91 6.06 -7.80
CA GLU A 19 3.10 6.98 -8.93
C GLU A 19 2.08 8.13 -8.89
N GLN A 20 0.80 7.80 -8.68
CA GLN A 20 -0.26 8.80 -8.54
C GLN A 20 -0.05 9.69 -7.31
N ALA A 21 0.41 9.11 -6.20
CA ALA A 21 0.65 9.83 -4.97
C ALA A 21 1.71 10.91 -5.16
N GLY A 22 2.82 10.62 -5.84
CA GLY A 22 3.83 11.64 -6.15
C GLY A 22 3.24 12.88 -6.82
N VAL A 23 2.43 12.68 -7.87
CA VAL A 23 1.80 13.78 -8.62
C VAL A 23 0.74 14.52 -7.79
N LEU A 24 -0.12 13.77 -7.08
CA LEU A 24 -1.20 14.36 -6.28
C LEU A 24 -0.69 15.16 -5.08
N LEU A 25 0.46 14.76 -4.53
CA LEU A 25 1.15 15.47 -3.47
C LEU A 25 1.68 16.83 -3.95
N GLU A 26 2.31 16.88 -5.12
CA GLU A 26 2.74 18.15 -5.73
C GLU A 26 1.56 19.09 -6.01
N GLN A 27 0.40 18.52 -6.35
CA GLN A 27 -0.84 19.25 -6.60
C GLN A 27 -1.64 19.59 -5.34
N GLN A 28 -1.18 19.17 -4.15
CA GLN A 28 -1.91 19.30 -2.88
C GLN A 28 -3.34 18.73 -2.92
N ASN A 29 -3.60 17.76 -3.80
CA ASN A 29 -4.91 17.14 -3.96
C ASN A 29 -5.07 15.92 -3.04
N TYR A 30 -5.22 16.20 -1.75
CA TYR A 30 -5.30 15.17 -0.70
C TYR A 30 -6.56 14.32 -0.78
N GLN A 31 -7.69 14.85 -1.25
CA GLN A 31 -8.93 14.07 -1.40
C GLN A 31 -8.77 12.94 -2.41
N THR A 32 -8.22 13.23 -3.59
CA THR A 32 -7.98 12.20 -4.61
C THR A 32 -6.91 11.22 -4.15
N LEU A 33 -5.90 11.68 -3.41
CA LEU A 33 -4.86 10.83 -2.84
C LEU A 33 -5.42 9.81 -1.84
N LEU A 34 -6.24 10.28 -0.89
CA LEU A 34 -6.91 9.42 0.09
C LEU A 34 -7.84 8.41 -0.59
N GLY A 35 -8.57 8.83 -1.63
CA GLY A 35 -9.39 7.94 -2.45
C GLY A 35 -8.56 6.86 -3.16
N ALA A 36 -7.41 7.21 -3.73
CA ALA A 36 -6.52 6.27 -4.38
C ALA A 36 -5.97 5.22 -3.40
N ILE A 37 -5.60 5.64 -2.18
CA ILE A 37 -5.11 4.74 -1.14
C ILE A 37 -6.23 3.82 -0.63
N ALA A 38 -7.46 4.32 -0.51
CA ALA A 38 -8.60 3.49 -0.13
C ALA A 38 -8.84 2.32 -1.10
N THR A 39 -8.45 2.45 -2.38
CA THR A 39 -8.54 1.35 -3.36
C THR A 39 -7.59 0.18 -3.07
N LEU A 40 -6.58 0.37 -2.20
CA LEU A 40 -5.66 -0.68 -1.76
C LEU A 40 -6.25 -1.57 -0.66
N GLN A 41 -7.35 -1.17 -0.02
CA GLN A 41 -7.97 -1.95 1.05
C GLN A 41 -8.42 -3.34 0.56
N GLN A 42 -9.16 -3.40 -0.54
CA GLN A 42 -9.65 -4.66 -1.11
C GLN A 42 -8.54 -5.64 -1.52
N PRO A 43 -7.51 -5.26 -2.31
CA PRO A 43 -6.42 -6.18 -2.65
C PRO A 43 -5.59 -6.57 -1.42
N LEU A 44 -5.49 -5.69 -0.41
CA LEU A 44 -4.82 -6.01 0.85
C LEU A 44 -5.58 -7.09 1.64
N ASP A 45 -6.90 -6.97 1.75
CA ASP A 45 -7.75 -7.99 2.39
C ASP A 45 -7.64 -9.33 1.65
N ILE A 46 -7.65 -9.32 0.32
CA ILE A 46 -7.47 -10.55 -0.49
C ILE A 46 -6.09 -11.17 -0.24
N PHE A 47 -5.04 -10.35 -0.20
CA PHE A 47 -3.69 -10.80 0.12
C PHE A 47 -3.64 -11.46 1.50
N PHE A 48 -4.17 -10.83 2.55
CA PHE A 48 -4.15 -11.42 3.89
C PHE A 48 -4.96 -12.72 4.00
N ASN A 49 -6.06 -12.84 3.26
CA ASN A 49 -6.86 -14.07 3.24
C ASN A 49 -6.22 -15.20 2.41
N SER A 50 -5.45 -14.86 1.38
CA SER A 50 -4.88 -15.84 0.44
C SER A 50 -3.45 -16.23 0.80
N VAL A 51 -2.74 -15.38 1.55
CA VAL A 51 -1.30 -15.48 1.74
C VAL A 51 -0.96 -15.61 3.23
N MET A 52 -0.44 -16.78 3.62
CA MET A 52 0.21 -16.92 4.93
C MET A 52 1.54 -16.16 4.95
N VAL A 53 1.60 -15.04 5.67
CA VAL A 53 2.83 -14.22 5.71
C VAL A 53 3.98 -14.94 6.43
N MET A 54 3.67 -15.70 7.48
CA MET A 54 4.65 -16.45 8.27
C MET A 54 4.81 -17.89 7.73
N VAL A 55 5.60 -18.04 6.67
CA VAL A 55 5.97 -19.33 6.07
C VAL A 55 7.41 -19.71 6.39
N GLU A 56 7.72 -21.00 6.31
CA GLU A 56 9.06 -21.56 6.53
C GLU A 56 10.09 -21.10 5.49
N ASP A 57 9.64 -20.82 4.27
CA ASP A 57 10.50 -20.26 3.22
C ASP A 57 10.88 -18.81 3.55
N GLU A 58 12.12 -18.62 4.00
CA GLU A 58 12.65 -17.33 4.38
C GLU A 58 12.65 -16.31 3.24
N ARG A 59 12.88 -16.74 1.99
CA ARG A 59 12.89 -15.85 0.82
C ARG A 59 11.48 -15.35 0.53
N LEU A 60 10.50 -16.24 0.63
CA LEU A 60 9.09 -15.89 0.42
C LEU A 60 8.58 -14.98 1.55
N ARG A 61 8.91 -15.29 2.80
CA ARG A 61 8.61 -14.43 3.96
C ARG A 61 9.21 -13.04 3.80
N ALA A 62 10.48 -12.94 3.40
CA ALA A 62 11.15 -11.67 3.19
C ALA A 62 10.46 -10.81 2.10
N ASN A 63 10.04 -11.43 0.99
CA ASN A 63 9.32 -10.72 -0.08
C ASN A 63 7.97 -10.16 0.42
N ARG A 64 7.24 -10.96 1.20
CA ARG A 64 5.93 -10.56 1.77
C ARG A 64 6.07 -9.41 2.77
N LEU A 65 7.07 -9.49 3.64
CA LEU A 65 7.38 -8.43 4.59
C LEU A 65 7.81 -7.14 3.87
N ALA A 66 8.60 -7.23 2.80
CA ALA A 66 8.98 -6.07 2.00
C ALA A 66 7.75 -5.39 1.37
N LEU A 67 6.83 -6.17 0.79
CA LEU A 67 5.59 -5.64 0.21
C LEU A 67 4.72 -4.91 1.26
N LEU A 68 4.59 -5.50 2.46
CA LEU A 68 3.86 -4.87 3.56
C LEU A 68 4.56 -3.61 4.08
N ALA A 69 5.89 -3.59 4.13
CA ALA A 69 6.66 -2.42 4.53
C ALA A 69 6.49 -1.26 3.52
N GLU A 70 6.50 -1.53 2.22
CA GLU A 70 6.25 -0.52 1.18
C GLU A 70 4.84 0.08 1.28
N LEU A 71 3.84 -0.76 1.54
CA LEU A 71 2.47 -0.31 1.78
C LEU A 71 2.37 0.57 3.04
N ALA A 72 2.97 0.13 4.14
CA ALA A 72 2.99 0.89 5.39
C ALA A 72 3.67 2.25 5.21
N ALA A 73 4.77 2.31 4.47
CA ALA A 73 5.47 3.57 4.16
C ALA A 73 4.61 4.53 3.33
N LEU A 74 3.85 4.01 2.35
CA LEU A 74 2.90 4.83 1.58
C LEU A 74 1.81 5.41 2.49
N VAL A 75 1.20 4.58 3.33
CA VAL A 75 0.14 5.02 4.25
C VAL A 75 0.67 6.04 5.27
N GLN A 76 1.86 5.82 5.84
CA GLN A 76 2.48 6.77 6.77
C GLN A 76 2.71 8.14 6.13
N ARG A 77 3.27 8.18 4.91
CA ARG A 77 3.48 9.46 4.19
C ARG A 77 2.19 10.26 4.04
N VAL A 78 1.06 9.59 3.85
CA VAL A 78 -0.24 10.26 3.70
C VAL A 78 -0.89 10.56 5.05
N ALA A 79 -0.70 9.70 6.06
CA ALA A 79 -1.16 9.95 7.42
C ALA A 79 -0.47 11.17 8.04
N ASP A 80 0.84 11.34 7.83
CA ASP A 80 1.60 12.51 8.27
C ASP A 80 1.03 13.80 7.65
N LEU A 81 0.67 13.76 6.37
CA LEU A 81 0.03 14.90 5.70
C LEU A 81 -1.38 15.18 6.24
N SER A 82 -2.13 14.14 6.60
CA SER A 82 -3.47 14.28 7.20
C SER A 82 -3.40 14.96 8.57
N ILE A 83 -2.33 14.68 9.34
CA ILE A 83 -2.05 15.32 10.63
C ILE A 83 -1.64 16.79 10.44
N ILE A 84 -0.78 17.09 9.47
CA ILE A 84 -0.32 18.46 9.19
C ILE A 84 -1.45 19.33 8.59
N ALA A 85 -2.33 18.75 7.77
CA ALA A 85 -3.47 19.45 7.17
C ALA A 85 -4.64 19.69 8.14
N GLY A 86 -4.54 19.28 9.41
CA GLY A 86 -5.54 19.59 10.42
C GLY A 86 -6.92 18.99 10.13
N VAL A 87 -6.99 17.81 9.50
CA VAL A 87 -8.25 17.04 9.41
C VAL A 87 -8.43 16.27 10.73
N SER A 88 -8.38 16.99 11.84
CA SER A 88 -8.99 16.54 13.08
C SER A 88 -10.47 16.88 12.98
N LYS A 89 -11.27 15.82 12.89
CA LYS A 89 -12.71 15.88 13.10
C LYS A 89 -13.05 16.55 14.42
#